data_AF-A0A2Z4FGP4-F1
#
_entry.id   AF-A0A2Z4FGP4-F1
#
_cell.length_a   1.000
_cell.length_b   1.000
_cell.length_c   1.000
_cell.angle_alpha   90.00
_cell.angle_beta   90.00
_cell.angle_gamma   90.00
#
_symmetry.space_group_name_H-M   'P 1'
#
loop_
_entity.id
_entity.type
_entity.pdbx_description
1 polymer ?
#
loop_
_entity_poly.entity_id
_entity_poly.type
_entity_poly.pdbx_seq_one_letter_code
_entity_poly.pdbx_strand_id
1 'polypeptide(L)'
;MVIASYAKDLMHQSNHQMKLLAAGRCGRCAERVSHTAIVREADCAQCGSPLGFRGGDILETLQSRQQNWRLRGYALVALASFLAGVVPLLQVVVQVAALFILHIIVLRRGLIWLSPARRVLARVSMRLLGTAIAMSAVVINVAIVPLIGVSAVVLGVLGPLLTALYIEGGLAILRKRWRLEAEGQPLRVSEWALPGVVLLMMFGALAATVAVVVGAAYMLANADIPGVSAIAEVLTELIP
;
A
#
# COMPACT_ATOMS: atom_id res chain seq x y z
N MET A 1 4.23 -49.43 1.38
CA MET A 1 2.91 -48.78 1.19
C MET A 1 2.37 -48.09 2.44
N VAL A 2 2.55 -48.64 3.66
CA VAL A 2 2.03 -48.05 4.92
C VAL A 2 2.63 -46.67 5.25
N ILE A 3 3.93 -46.47 5.03
CA ILE A 3 4.62 -45.19 5.30
C ILE A 3 4.04 -44.03 4.46
N ALA A 4 3.60 -44.30 3.23
CA ALA A 4 3.01 -43.29 2.35
C ALA A 4 1.60 -42.87 2.79
N SER A 5 0.85 -43.75 3.46
CA SER A 5 -0.47 -43.43 4.02
C SER A 5 -0.35 -42.54 5.25
N TYR A 6 0.52 -42.88 6.21
CA TYR A 6 0.75 -42.04 7.40
C TYR A 6 1.29 -40.65 7.04
N ALA A 7 2.18 -40.54 6.05
CA ALA A 7 2.69 -39.25 5.58
C ALA A 7 1.57 -38.37 4.97
N LYS A 8 0.62 -38.98 4.25
CA LYS A 8 -0.51 -38.27 3.64
C LYS A 8 -1.48 -37.74 4.69
N ASP A 9 -1.77 -38.52 5.72
CA ASP A 9 -2.67 -38.12 6.82
C ASP A 9 -2.06 -37.01 7.68
N LEU A 10 -0.75 -37.09 7.96
CA LEU A 10 0.00 -36.03 8.65
C LEU A 10 0.03 -34.72 7.84
N MET A 11 0.21 -34.79 6.52
CA MET A 11 0.13 -33.62 5.64
C MET A 11 -1.28 -33.03 5.56
N HIS A 12 -2.33 -33.85 5.68
CA HIS A 12 -3.70 -33.36 5.63
C HIS A 12 -4.10 -32.65 6.94
N GLN A 13 -3.68 -33.20 8.08
CA GLN A 13 -3.87 -32.56 9.38
C GLN A 13 -3.11 -31.24 9.50
N SER A 14 -1.84 -31.18 9.07
CA SER A 14 -1.06 -29.94 9.12
C SER A 14 -1.68 -28.83 8.26
N ASN A 15 -2.14 -29.16 7.05
CA ASN A 15 -2.84 -28.22 6.17
C ASN A 15 -4.16 -27.72 6.76
N HIS A 16 -4.90 -28.58 7.44
CA HIS A 16 -6.14 -28.18 8.11
C HIS A 16 -5.87 -27.21 9.27
N GLN A 17 -4.87 -27.52 10.11
CA GLN A 17 -4.45 -26.64 11.21
C GLN A 17 -4.00 -25.26 10.69
N MET A 18 -3.23 -25.21 9.60
CA MET A 18 -2.82 -23.94 8.98
C MET A 18 -4.00 -23.14 8.42
N LYS A 19 -5.03 -23.80 7.90
CA LYS A 19 -6.26 -23.13 7.44
C LYS A 19 -7.05 -22.54 8.60
N LEU A 20 -7.17 -23.27 9.71
CA LEU A 20 -7.81 -22.77 10.92
C LEU A 20 -7.07 -21.56 11.50
N LEU A 21 -5.75 -21.65 11.66
CA LEU A 21 -4.92 -20.54 12.15
C LEU A 21 -5.05 -19.29 11.24
N ALA A 22 -5.02 -19.48 9.93
CA ALA A 22 -5.22 -18.38 8.98
C ALA A 22 -6.62 -17.75 9.02
N ALA A 23 -7.62 -18.48 9.52
CA ALA A 23 -8.97 -17.98 9.73
C ALA A 23 -9.16 -17.33 11.12
N GLY A 24 -8.09 -17.19 11.91
CA GLY A 24 -8.17 -16.66 13.28
C GLY A 24 -8.75 -17.66 14.27
N ARG A 25 -8.52 -18.97 14.06
CA ARG A 25 -8.96 -20.04 14.96
C ARG A 25 -7.79 -20.88 15.43
N CYS A 26 -7.86 -21.39 16.64
CA CYS A 26 -6.86 -22.32 17.15
C CYS A 26 -6.82 -23.60 16.28
N GLY A 27 -5.63 -24.03 15.87
CA GLY A 27 -5.47 -25.25 15.06
C GLY A 27 -5.87 -26.55 15.79
N ARG A 28 -5.94 -26.54 17.13
CA ARG A 28 -6.27 -27.72 17.94
C ARG A 28 -7.73 -27.76 18.39
N CYS A 29 -8.23 -26.69 19.01
CA CYS A 29 -9.60 -26.62 19.54
C CYS A 29 -10.60 -25.87 18.64
N ALA A 30 -10.15 -25.29 17.51
CA ALA A 30 -10.98 -24.50 16.58
C ALA A 30 -11.68 -23.25 17.16
N GLU A 31 -11.35 -22.88 18.41
CA GLU A 31 -11.85 -21.69 19.10
C GLU A 31 -11.34 -20.41 18.44
N ARG A 32 -12.13 -19.32 18.48
CA ARG A 32 -11.71 -18.05 17.89
C ARG A 32 -10.59 -17.43 18.72
N VAL A 33 -9.52 -17.02 18.04
CA VAL A 33 -8.36 -16.37 18.64
C VAL A 33 -8.07 -15.05 17.94
N SER A 34 -7.48 -14.11 18.65
CA SER A 34 -7.06 -12.85 18.04
C SER A 34 -5.90 -13.11 17.08
N HIS A 35 -5.94 -12.49 15.91
CA HIS A 35 -4.85 -12.62 14.93
C HIS A 35 -3.52 -12.10 15.50
N THR A 36 -3.58 -11.13 16.41
CA THR A 36 -2.43 -10.62 17.16
C THR A 36 -1.82 -11.66 18.09
N ALA A 37 -2.63 -12.49 18.74
CA ALA A 37 -2.12 -13.59 19.57
C ALA A 37 -1.42 -14.65 18.72
N ILE A 38 -1.92 -14.90 17.49
CA ILE A 38 -1.24 -15.79 16.54
C ILE A 38 0.10 -15.19 16.11
N VAL A 39 0.18 -13.91 15.72
CA VAL A 39 1.46 -13.26 15.35
C VAL A 39 2.50 -13.29 16.47
N ARG A 40 2.05 -13.18 17.73
CA ARG A 40 2.90 -13.23 18.92
C ARG A 40 3.23 -14.66 19.38
N GLU A 41 2.76 -15.68 18.66
CA GLU A 41 2.91 -17.09 19.03
C GLU A 41 2.44 -17.40 20.47
N ALA A 42 1.43 -16.68 20.93
CA ALA A 42 0.91 -16.86 22.29
C ALA A 42 0.14 -18.19 22.43
N ASP A 43 0.00 -18.68 23.65
CA ASP A 43 -0.81 -19.87 23.91
C ASP A 43 -2.31 -19.57 23.79
N CYS A 44 -3.07 -20.56 23.32
CA CYS A 44 -4.52 -20.47 23.25
C CYS A 44 -5.11 -20.42 24.67
N ALA A 45 -5.88 -19.37 24.99
CA ALA A 45 -6.50 -19.20 26.30
C ALA A 45 -7.42 -20.37 26.72
N GLN A 46 -8.00 -21.11 25.78
CA GLN A 46 -8.95 -22.19 26.07
C GLN A 46 -8.27 -23.57 26.25
N CYS A 47 -7.27 -23.89 25.43
CA CYS A 47 -6.69 -25.24 25.39
C CYS A 47 -5.17 -25.28 25.65
N GLY A 48 -4.54 -24.13 25.89
CA GLY A 48 -3.11 -24.01 26.17
C GLY A 48 -2.19 -24.43 25.02
N SER A 49 -2.71 -24.69 23.82
CA SER A 49 -1.86 -25.04 22.68
C SER A 49 -1.18 -23.79 22.11
N PRO A 50 0.11 -23.87 21.73
CA PRO A 50 0.81 -22.73 21.14
C PRO A 50 0.17 -22.35 19.80
N LEU A 51 -0.10 -21.05 19.61
CA LEU A 51 -0.64 -20.49 18.37
C LEU A 51 0.49 -20.14 17.40
N GLY A 52 1.28 -21.14 17.01
CA GLY A 52 2.37 -21.00 16.03
C GLY A 52 2.15 -21.88 14.81
N PHE A 53 2.70 -21.47 13.66
CA PHE A 53 2.79 -22.37 12.51
C PHE A 53 3.95 -23.33 12.79
N ARG A 54 3.67 -24.65 12.87
CA ARG A 54 4.71 -25.66 13.13
C ARG A 54 5.76 -25.62 12.01
N GLY A 55 6.98 -25.18 12.32
CA GLY A 55 8.16 -25.36 11.47
C GLY A 55 8.57 -24.18 10.58
N GLY A 56 8.15 -22.95 10.87
CA GLY A 56 8.66 -21.77 10.15
C GLY A 56 8.16 -20.45 10.72
N ASP A 57 8.90 -19.38 10.44
CA ASP A 57 8.58 -18.02 10.84
C ASP A 57 7.20 -17.64 10.27
N ILE A 58 6.24 -17.25 11.13
CA ILE A 58 4.89 -16.80 10.73
C ILE A 58 4.95 -15.77 9.61
N LEU A 59 5.98 -14.93 9.64
CA LEU A 59 6.24 -13.91 8.64
C LEU A 59 6.46 -14.52 7.25
N GLU A 60 7.20 -15.62 7.13
CA GLU A 60 7.45 -16.31 5.86
C GLU A 60 6.17 -16.96 5.31
N THR A 61 5.35 -17.55 6.19
CA THR A 61 4.08 -18.16 5.80
C THR A 61 3.07 -17.11 5.31
N LEU A 62 3.03 -15.94 5.94
CA LEU A 62 2.20 -14.82 5.49
C LEU A 62 2.72 -14.24 4.16
N GLN A 63 4.05 -14.13 4.00
CA GLN A 63 4.68 -13.63 2.77
C GLN A 63 4.44 -14.55 1.57
N SER A 64 4.65 -15.86 1.72
CA SER A 64 4.42 -16.85 0.65
C SER A 64 2.97 -16.85 0.15
N ARG A 65 1.99 -16.68 1.05
CA ARG A 65 0.58 -16.53 0.65
C ARG A 65 0.30 -15.24 -0.12
N GLN A 66 0.98 -14.15 0.22
CA GLN A 66 0.86 -12.89 -0.50
C GLN A 66 1.53 -12.94 -1.88
N GLN A 67 2.59 -13.74 -2.04
CA GLN A 67 3.38 -13.83 -3.27
C GLN A 67 2.54 -14.24 -4.49
N ASN A 68 1.64 -15.22 -4.36
CA ASN A 68 0.77 -15.65 -5.45
C ASN A 68 -0.17 -14.53 -5.91
N TRP A 69 -0.74 -13.76 -4.98
CA TRP A 69 -1.60 -12.62 -5.30
C TRP A 69 -0.80 -11.45 -5.88
N ARG A 70 0.44 -11.26 -5.41
CA ARG A 70 1.36 -10.27 -5.94
C ARG A 70 1.71 -10.56 -7.41
N LEU A 71 2.09 -11.79 -7.73
CA LEU A 71 2.37 -12.24 -9.10
C LEU A 71 1.16 -12.04 -10.03
N ARG A 72 -0.04 -12.44 -9.60
CA ARG A 72 -1.28 -12.25 -10.37
C ARG A 72 -1.60 -10.77 -10.60
N GLY A 73 -1.43 -9.94 -9.57
CA GLY A 73 -1.66 -8.51 -9.68
C GLY A 73 -0.66 -7.83 -10.62
N TYR A 74 0.62 -8.19 -10.56
CA TYR A 74 1.61 -7.68 -11.51
C TYR A 74 1.35 -8.13 -12.94
N ALA A 75 0.93 -9.39 -13.14
CA ALA A 75 0.53 -9.87 -14.46
C ALA A 75 -0.66 -9.07 -15.01
N LEU A 76 -1.67 -8.77 -14.19
CA LEU A 76 -2.81 -7.93 -14.58
C LEU A 76 -2.40 -6.50 -14.93
N VAL A 77 -1.53 -5.88 -14.13
CA VAL A 77 -1.03 -4.53 -14.41
C VAL A 77 -0.20 -4.50 -15.70
N ALA A 78 0.64 -5.51 -15.93
CA ALA A 78 1.43 -5.63 -17.15
C ALA A 78 0.53 -5.79 -18.39
N LEU A 79 -0.48 -6.67 -18.31
CA LEU A 79 -1.47 -6.87 -19.38
C LEU A 79 -2.24 -5.58 -19.67
N ALA A 80 -2.67 -4.87 -18.61
CA ALA A 80 -3.36 -3.59 -18.72
C ALA A 80 -2.51 -2.51 -19.39
N SER A 81 -1.23 -2.45 -19.03
CA SER A 81 -0.29 -1.47 -19.56
C SER A 81 0.08 -1.77 -21.02
N PHE A 82 -0.01 -3.02 -21.45
CA PHE A 82 0.10 -3.39 -22.86
C PHE A 82 -1.13 -2.94 -23.67
N LEU A 83 -2.34 -3.18 -23.15
CA LEU A 83 -3.59 -2.76 -23.79
C LEU A 83 -3.79 -1.24 -23.81
N ALA A 84 -3.14 -0.53 -22.89
CA ALA A 84 -3.13 0.93 -22.79
C ALA A 84 -2.63 1.63 -24.07
N GLY A 85 -1.76 0.99 -24.85
CA GLY A 85 -1.31 1.50 -26.14
C GLY A 85 -2.45 1.67 -27.16
N VAL A 86 -3.60 1.04 -26.94
CA VAL A 86 -4.77 1.08 -27.84
C VAL A 86 -5.82 2.09 -27.37
N VAL A 87 -6.04 2.24 -26.05
CA VAL A 87 -7.07 3.13 -25.49
C VAL A 87 -6.58 3.80 -24.19
N PRO A 88 -6.16 5.08 -24.22
CA PRO A 88 -5.59 5.78 -23.06
C PRO A 88 -6.54 5.90 -21.87
N LEU A 89 -7.84 6.09 -22.10
CA LEU A 89 -8.85 6.16 -21.03
C LEU A 89 -9.02 4.81 -20.32
N LEU A 90 -8.90 3.70 -21.06
CA LEU A 90 -9.00 2.35 -20.50
C LEU A 90 -7.82 2.05 -19.57
N GLN A 91 -6.63 2.58 -19.88
CA GLN A 91 -5.44 2.47 -19.03
C GLN A 91 -5.71 2.97 -17.61
N VAL A 92 -6.25 4.19 -17.48
CA VAL A 92 -6.50 4.81 -16.17
C VAL A 92 -7.46 3.95 -15.35
N VAL A 93 -8.56 3.49 -15.97
CA VAL A 93 -9.57 2.66 -15.28
C VAL A 93 -8.97 1.33 -14.82
N VAL A 94 -8.26 0.62 -15.69
CA VAL A 94 -7.68 -0.68 -15.34
C VAL A 94 -6.58 -0.55 -14.30
N GLN A 95 -5.79 0.53 -14.37
CA GLN A 95 -4.73 0.78 -13.41
C GLN A 95 -5.27 1.16 -12.03
N VAL A 96 -6.33 1.96 -11.97
CA VAL A 96 -7.06 2.24 -10.72
C VAL A 96 -7.67 0.95 -10.16
N ALA A 97 -8.30 0.12 -11.00
CA ALA A 97 -8.86 -1.16 -10.58
C ALA A 97 -7.78 -2.12 -10.06
N ALA A 98 -6.64 -2.22 -10.75
CA ALA A 98 -5.53 -3.07 -10.34
C ALA A 98 -4.91 -2.61 -9.02
N LEU A 99 -4.68 -1.30 -8.85
CA LEU A 99 -4.23 -0.71 -7.59
C LEU A 99 -5.23 -0.98 -6.46
N PHE A 100 -6.53 -0.81 -6.72
CA PHE A 100 -7.58 -1.06 -5.74
C PHE A 100 -7.63 -2.53 -5.30
N ILE A 101 -7.60 -3.45 -6.26
CA ILE A 101 -7.57 -4.90 -6.00
C ILE A 101 -6.32 -5.27 -5.22
N LEU A 102 -5.14 -4.83 -5.66
CA LEU A 102 -3.87 -5.08 -4.97
C LEU A 102 -3.88 -4.48 -3.56
N HIS A 103 -4.37 -3.26 -3.39
CA HIS A 103 -4.50 -2.62 -2.08
C HIS A 103 -5.39 -3.43 -1.13
N ILE A 104 -6.56 -3.88 -1.60
CA ILE A 104 -7.49 -4.66 -0.77
C ILE A 104 -6.93 -6.05 -0.45
N ILE A 105 -6.46 -6.78 -1.46
CA ILE A 105 -6.07 -8.18 -1.29
C ILE A 105 -4.74 -8.29 -0.54
N VAL A 106 -3.75 -7.47 -0.91
CA VAL A 106 -2.38 -7.60 -0.40
C VAL A 106 -2.21 -6.80 0.89
N LEU A 107 -2.60 -5.52 0.90
CA LEU A 107 -2.33 -4.64 2.03
C LEU A 107 -3.41 -4.72 3.11
N ARG A 108 -4.70 -4.63 2.76
CA ARG A 108 -5.80 -4.58 3.75
C ARG A 108 -5.94 -5.88 4.54
N ARG A 109 -5.78 -7.04 3.91
CA ARG A 109 -5.78 -8.34 4.61
C ARG A 109 -4.63 -8.45 5.60
N GLY A 110 -3.46 -7.88 5.27
CA GLY A 110 -2.31 -7.93 6.16
C GLY A 110 -2.47 -7.11 7.45
N LEU A 111 -3.26 -6.03 7.39
CA LEU A 111 -3.53 -5.17 8.54
C LEU A 111 -4.34 -5.84 9.65
N ILE A 112 -5.07 -6.92 9.37
CA ILE A 112 -5.91 -7.63 10.35
C ILE A 112 -5.03 -8.27 11.45
N TRP A 113 -3.80 -8.64 11.09
CA TRP A 113 -2.81 -9.29 11.96
C TRP A 113 -2.09 -8.33 12.92
N LEU A 114 -2.30 -7.02 12.76
CA LEU A 114 -1.73 -6.00 13.64
C LEU A 114 -2.71 -5.58 14.74
N SER A 115 -2.13 -5.19 15.88
CA SER A 115 -2.83 -4.50 16.98
C SER A 115 -3.47 -3.20 16.47
N PRO A 116 -4.57 -2.73 17.09
CA PRO A 116 -5.32 -1.57 16.61
C PRO A 116 -4.46 -0.29 16.50
N ALA A 117 -3.56 -0.04 17.46
CA ALA A 117 -2.66 1.11 17.43
C ALA A 117 -1.66 1.04 16.26
N ARG A 118 -0.99 -0.11 16.06
CA ARG A 118 -0.08 -0.33 14.92
C ARG A 118 -0.82 -0.30 13.58
N ARG A 119 -2.08 -0.72 13.56
CA ARG A 119 -2.92 -0.70 12.36
C ARG A 119 -3.17 0.73 11.88
N VAL A 120 -3.45 1.67 12.79
CA VAL A 120 -3.61 3.09 12.43
C VAL A 120 -2.30 3.63 11.86
N LEU A 121 -1.18 3.41 12.54
CA LEU A 121 0.12 3.88 12.10
C LEU A 121 0.52 3.31 10.73
N ALA A 122 0.27 2.02 10.49
CA ALA A 122 0.50 1.40 9.20
C ALA A 122 -0.39 2.00 8.09
N ARG A 123 -1.68 2.24 8.36
CA ARG A 123 -2.57 2.91 7.40
C ARG A 123 -2.11 4.33 7.08
N VAL A 124 -1.73 5.12 8.09
CA VAL A 124 -1.21 6.48 7.90
C VAL A 124 0.05 6.43 7.05
N SER A 125 0.99 5.54 7.37
CA SER A 125 2.23 5.38 6.60
C SER A 125 1.97 5.00 5.14
N MET A 126 1.04 4.07 4.89
CA MET A 126 0.65 3.69 3.53
C MET A 126 -0.06 4.81 2.76
N ARG A 127 -0.90 5.59 3.45
CA ARG A 127 -1.56 6.76 2.85
C ARG A 127 -0.54 7.81 2.46
N LEU A 128 0.40 8.12 3.36
CA LEU A 128 1.50 9.06 3.09
C LEU A 128 2.39 8.59 1.94
N LEU A 129 2.68 7.28 1.87
CA LEU A 129 3.39 6.72 0.72
C LEU A 129 2.59 6.91 -0.58
N GLY A 130 1.28 6.60 -0.56
CA GLY A 130 0.41 6.80 -1.71
C GLY A 130 0.32 8.26 -2.16
N THR A 131 0.22 9.20 -1.22
CA THR A 131 0.17 10.64 -1.53
C THR A 131 1.51 11.14 -2.05
N ALA A 132 2.65 10.70 -1.49
CA ALA A 132 3.97 11.04 -2.01
C ALA A 132 4.17 10.52 -3.44
N ILE A 133 3.76 9.27 -3.72
CA ILE A 133 3.79 8.69 -5.06
C ILE A 133 2.88 9.48 -6.02
N ALA A 134 1.64 9.79 -5.61
CA ALA A 134 0.73 10.57 -6.43
C ALA A 134 1.28 11.98 -6.75
N MET A 135 1.83 12.67 -5.76
CA MET A 135 2.48 13.98 -5.97
C MET A 135 3.66 13.87 -6.93
N SER A 136 4.52 12.87 -6.76
CA SER A 136 5.65 12.65 -7.69
C SER A 136 5.17 12.39 -9.11
N ALA A 137 4.09 11.61 -9.28
CA ALA A 137 3.50 11.33 -10.59
C ALA A 137 2.95 12.59 -11.25
N VAL A 138 2.29 13.48 -10.49
CA VAL A 138 1.81 14.77 -11.00
C VAL A 138 2.97 15.64 -11.45
N VAL A 139 4.01 15.80 -10.62
CA VAL A 139 5.19 16.60 -10.96
C VAL A 139 5.87 16.08 -12.22
N ILE A 140 6.06 14.77 -12.32
CA ILE A 140 6.66 14.11 -13.49
C ILE A 140 5.78 14.36 -14.73
N ASN A 141 4.46 14.21 -14.61
CA ASN A 141 3.56 14.45 -15.73
C ASN A 141 3.63 15.90 -16.22
N VAL A 142 3.55 16.88 -15.32
CA VAL A 142 3.64 18.31 -15.69
C VAL A 142 4.97 18.64 -16.37
N ALA A 143 6.08 18.06 -15.89
CA ALA A 143 7.39 18.24 -16.51
C ALA A 143 7.53 17.59 -17.90
N ILE A 144 6.80 16.52 -18.17
CA ILE A 144 6.95 15.71 -19.39
C ILE A 144 5.91 16.05 -20.47
N VAL A 145 4.77 16.65 -20.11
CA VAL A 145 3.73 17.11 -21.05
C VAL A 145 4.28 17.91 -22.25
N PRO A 146 5.29 18.79 -22.13
CA PRO A 146 5.85 19.52 -23.27
C PRO A 146 6.54 18.63 -24.32
N LEU A 147 6.93 17.40 -23.97
CA LEU A 147 7.71 16.49 -24.83
C LEU A 147 6.78 15.52 -25.58
N ILE A 148 6.24 15.97 -26.71
CA ILE A 148 5.39 15.18 -27.62
C ILE A 148 6.17 13.96 -28.13
N GLY A 149 5.62 12.75 -27.99
CA GLY A 149 6.21 11.48 -28.44
C GLY A 149 6.93 10.67 -27.36
N VAL A 150 7.58 11.34 -26.40
CA VAL A 150 8.20 10.69 -25.22
C VAL A 150 7.15 10.37 -24.15
N SER A 151 6.08 11.17 -24.09
CA SER A 151 5.02 11.08 -23.10
C SER A 151 4.32 9.71 -23.07
N ALA A 152 4.03 9.09 -24.21
CA ALA A 152 3.34 7.80 -24.26
C ALA A 152 4.18 6.64 -23.69
N VAL A 153 5.48 6.61 -24.03
CA VAL A 153 6.40 5.58 -23.52
C VAL A 153 6.66 5.78 -22.03
N VAL A 154 6.87 7.03 -21.60
CA VAL A 154 7.08 7.32 -20.18
C VAL A 154 5.82 6.98 -19.37
N LEU A 155 4.63 7.38 -19.82
CA LEU A 155 3.37 7.05 -19.13
C LEU A 155 3.14 5.52 -19.06
N GLY A 156 3.49 4.79 -20.12
CA GLY A 156 3.38 3.33 -20.16
C GLY A 156 4.30 2.60 -19.18
N VAL A 157 5.47 3.15 -18.88
CA VAL A 157 6.46 2.56 -17.94
C VAL A 157 6.27 3.07 -16.51
N LEU A 158 5.97 4.36 -16.36
CA LEU A 158 5.82 5.02 -15.07
C LEU A 158 4.64 4.43 -14.29
N GLY A 159 3.56 4.06 -14.99
CA GLY A 159 2.38 3.48 -14.37
C GLY A 159 2.66 2.18 -13.59
N PRO A 160 3.17 1.12 -14.24
CA PRO A 160 3.62 -0.10 -13.57
C PRO A 160 4.64 0.16 -12.47
N LEU A 161 5.60 1.05 -12.70
CA LEU A 161 6.67 1.36 -11.75
C LEU A 161 6.11 1.97 -10.46
N LEU A 162 5.23 2.96 -10.55
CA LEU A 162 4.59 3.59 -9.40
C LEU A 162 3.70 2.60 -8.65
N THR A 163 3.04 1.70 -9.38
CA THR A 163 2.21 0.65 -8.79
C THR A 163 3.06 -0.36 -8.02
N ALA A 164 4.18 -0.80 -8.60
CA ALA A 164 5.14 -1.69 -7.95
C ALA A 164 5.73 -1.03 -6.69
N LEU A 165 6.12 0.24 -6.78
CA LEU A 165 6.65 1.02 -5.67
C LEU A 165 5.65 1.12 -4.50
N TYR A 166 4.37 1.38 -4.81
CA TYR A 166 3.31 1.46 -3.80
C TYR A 166 3.11 0.13 -3.08
N ILE A 167 3.06 -0.98 -3.83
CA ILE A 167 2.81 -2.31 -3.26
C ILE A 167 4.02 -2.83 -2.48
N GLU A 168 5.23 -2.74 -3.04
CA GLU A 168 6.44 -3.19 -2.34
C GLU A 168 6.74 -2.31 -1.13
N GLY A 169 6.56 -0.99 -1.22
CA GLY A 169 6.69 -0.09 -0.09
C GLY A 169 5.65 -0.37 0.99
N GLY A 170 4.38 -0.59 0.62
CA GLY A 170 3.32 -0.98 1.55
C GLY A 170 3.60 -2.32 2.24
N LEU A 171 4.11 -3.30 1.50
CA LEU A 171 4.53 -4.59 2.04
C LEU A 171 5.76 -4.48 2.95
N ALA A 172 6.73 -3.63 2.63
CA ALA A 172 7.88 -3.38 3.48
C ALA A 172 7.44 -2.76 4.83
N ILE A 173 6.50 -1.81 4.79
CA ILE A 173 5.88 -1.24 5.99
C ILE A 173 5.19 -2.35 6.79
N LEU A 174 4.36 -3.19 6.17
CA LEU A 174 3.68 -4.29 6.86
C LEU A 174 4.66 -5.28 7.49
N ARG A 175 5.66 -5.73 6.74
CA ARG A 175 6.68 -6.68 7.21
C ARG A 175 7.41 -6.14 8.43
N LYS A 176 7.85 -4.88 8.39
CA LYS A 176 8.47 -4.23 9.54
C LYS A 176 7.53 -4.20 10.74
N ARG A 177 6.24 -3.88 10.54
CA ARG A 177 5.26 -3.79 11.63
C ARG A 177 4.89 -5.15 12.20
N TRP A 178 4.79 -6.19 11.38
CA TRP A 178 4.57 -7.56 11.83
C TRP A 178 5.76 -8.06 12.65
N ARG A 179 7.00 -7.80 12.20
CA ARG A 179 8.19 -8.18 12.95
C ARG A 179 8.21 -7.55 14.35
N LEU A 180 7.95 -6.24 14.44
CA LEU A 180 7.89 -5.55 15.72
C LEU A 180 6.75 -6.02 16.62
N GLU A 181 5.63 -6.46 16.04
CA GLU A 181 4.49 -7.01 16.78
C GLU A 181 4.78 -8.44 17.27
N ALA A 182 5.44 -9.27 16.45
CA ALA A 182 5.90 -10.62 16.82
C ALA A 182 6.93 -10.57 17.96
N GLU A 183 7.86 -9.60 17.91
CA GLU A 183 8.82 -9.33 18.98
C GLU A 183 8.17 -8.72 20.24
N GLY A 184 6.85 -8.48 20.25
CA GLY A 184 6.13 -7.95 21.41
C GLY A 184 6.51 -6.52 21.80
N GLN A 185 7.19 -5.77 20.93
CA GLN A 185 7.66 -4.43 21.28
C GLN A 185 6.47 -3.49 21.55
N PRO A 186 6.56 -2.56 22.53
CA PRO A 186 5.57 -1.51 22.69
C PRO A 186 5.67 -0.48 21.57
N LEU A 187 4.56 0.21 21.27
CA LEU A 187 4.56 1.30 20.29
C LEU A 187 5.31 2.51 20.88
N ARG A 188 6.41 2.92 20.27
CA ARG A 188 7.16 4.11 20.72
C ARG A 188 6.59 5.37 20.07
N VAL A 189 6.52 6.47 20.82
CA VAL A 189 6.08 7.79 20.31
C VAL A 189 6.94 8.25 19.13
N SER A 190 8.24 7.94 19.15
CA SER A 190 9.17 8.25 18.05
C SER A 190 8.80 7.60 16.72
N GLU A 191 8.03 6.51 16.70
CA GLU A 191 7.56 5.90 15.44
C GLU A 191 6.53 6.77 14.70
N TRP A 192 5.96 7.77 15.37
CA TRP A 192 5.08 8.79 14.78
C TRP A 192 5.84 9.98 14.19
N ALA A 193 7.12 10.16 14.55
CA ALA A 193 7.91 11.27 14.05
C ALA A 193 8.06 11.22 12.52
N LEU A 194 8.32 10.03 11.96
CA LEU A 194 8.51 9.86 10.52
C LEU A 194 7.26 10.22 9.69
N PRO A 195 6.06 9.67 9.98
CA PRO A 195 4.86 10.11 9.28
C PRO A 195 4.52 11.59 9.55
N GLY A 196 4.82 12.11 10.75
CA GLY A 196 4.64 13.53 11.07
C GLY A 196 5.52 14.45 10.22
N VAL A 197 6.81 14.14 10.08
CA VAL A 197 7.76 14.90 9.25
C VAL A 197 7.34 14.86 7.78
N VAL A 198 6.95 13.69 7.27
CA VAL A 198 6.48 13.57 5.88
C VAL A 198 5.22 14.40 5.66
N LEU A 199 4.25 14.35 6.59
CA LEU A 199 3.04 15.17 6.52
C LEU A 199 3.38 16.67 6.51
N LEU A 200 4.30 17.11 7.37
CA LEU A 200 4.72 18.51 7.47
C LEU A 200 5.42 18.98 6.18
N MET A 201 6.30 18.14 5.60
CA MET A 201 6.90 18.38 4.30
C MET A 201 5.86 18.48 3.19
N MET A 202 4.83 17.62 3.19
CA MET A 202 3.74 17.71 2.21
C MET A 202 2.93 18.99 2.36
N PHE A 203 2.62 19.41 3.59
CA PHE A 203 1.95 20.70 3.82
C PHE A 203 2.83 21.88 3.40
N GLY A 204 4.13 21.84 3.69
CA GLY A 204 5.08 22.86 3.25
C GLY A 204 5.17 22.94 1.73
N ALA A 205 5.24 21.81 1.04
CA ALA A 205 5.23 21.75 -0.43
C ALA A 205 3.92 22.30 -1.01
N LEU A 206 2.76 21.92 -0.43
CA LEU A 206 1.46 22.45 -0.84
C LEU A 206 1.39 23.97 -0.66
N ALA A 207 1.78 24.47 0.52
CA ALA A 207 1.81 25.90 0.81
C ALA A 207 2.74 26.65 -0.15
N ALA A 208 3.92 26.10 -0.45
CA ALA A 208 4.84 26.67 -1.43
C ALA A 208 4.23 26.69 -2.85
N THR A 209 3.57 25.62 -3.29
CA THR A 209 2.91 25.61 -4.60
C THR A 209 1.77 26.62 -4.69
N VAL A 210 0.94 26.73 -3.65
CA VAL A 210 -0.12 27.75 -3.59
C VAL A 210 0.48 29.15 -3.61
N ALA A 211 1.53 29.41 -2.82
CA ALA A 211 2.21 30.71 -2.80
C ALA A 211 2.80 31.08 -4.17
N VAL A 212 3.39 30.11 -4.89
CA VAL A 212 3.92 30.33 -6.24
C VAL A 212 2.79 30.61 -7.23
N VAL A 213 1.69 29.85 -7.20
CA VAL A 213 0.54 30.05 -8.10
C VAL A 213 -0.12 31.40 -7.85
N VAL A 214 -0.39 31.74 -6.59
CA VAL A 214 -0.99 33.03 -6.20
C VAL A 214 -0.04 34.18 -6.54
N GLY A 215 1.27 34.04 -6.24
CA GLY A 215 2.27 35.05 -6.58
C GLY A 215 2.40 35.26 -8.08
N ALA A 216 2.40 34.18 -8.87
CA ALA A 216 2.40 34.27 -10.33
C ALA A 216 1.12 34.92 -10.86
N ALA A 217 -0.05 34.53 -10.35
CA ALA A 217 -1.33 35.12 -10.72
C ALA A 217 -1.38 36.62 -10.38
N TYR A 218 -0.89 37.03 -9.20
CA TYR A 218 -0.79 38.43 -8.81
C TYR A 218 0.17 39.23 -9.71
N MET A 219 1.32 38.65 -10.07
CA MET A 219 2.26 39.27 -11.01
C MET A 219 1.66 39.37 -12.42
N LEU A 220 0.87 38.39 -12.85
CA LEU A 220 0.15 38.39 -14.12
C LEU A 220 -1.02 39.38 -14.14
N ALA A 221 -1.74 39.54 -13.02
CA ALA A 221 -2.81 40.53 -12.88
C ALA A 221 -2.28 41.96 -12.96
N ASN A 222 -1.09 42.20 -12.39
CA ASN A 222 -0.43 43.50 -12.40
C ASN A 222 0.47 43.75 -13.62
N ALA A 223 0.68 42.74 -14.48
CA ALA A 223 1.35 42.94 -15.75
C ALA A 223 0.33 43.53 -16.74
N ASP A 224 0.59 44.73 -17.27
CA ASP A 224 -0.22 45.42 -18.29
C ASP A 224 -0.18 44.69 -19.66
N ILE A 225 -0.62 43.43 -19.68
CA ILE A 225 -0.75 42.60 -20.88
C ILE A 225 -2.25 42.47 -21.16
N PRO A 226 -2.79 43.19 -22.16
CA PRO A 226 -4.23 43.20 -22.43
C PRO A 226 -4.72 41.78 -22.78
N GLY A 227 -5.64 41.26 -21.97
CA GLY A 227 -6.26 39.93 -22.10
C GLY A 227 -5.87 38.90 -21.04
N VAL A 228 -4.71 39.05 -20.40
CA VAL A 228 -4.23 38.14 -19.34
C VAL A 228 -4.66 38.62 -17.94
N SER A 229 -4.75 39.94 -17.74
CA SER A 229 -5.21 40.55 -16.50
C SER A 229 -6.64 40.12 -16.13
N ALA A 230 -7.56 40.05 -17.09
CA ALA A 230 -8.95 39.65 -16.85
C ALA A 230 -9.11 38.19 -16.38
N ILE A 231 -8.23 37.28 -16.81
CA ILE A 231 -8.25 35.87 -16.38
C ILE A 231 -7.64 35.73 -14.97
N ALA A 232 -6.58 36.51 -14.69
CA ALA A 232 -5.94 36.53 -13.39
C ALA A 232 -6.85 37.12 -12.29
N GLU A 233 -7.61 38.17 -12.61
CA GLU A 233 -8.56 38.83 -11.70
C GLU A 233 -9.66 37.85 -11.22
N VAL A 234 -10.24 37.08 -12.15
CA VAL A 234 -11.22 36.02 -11.85
C VAL A 234 -10.62 34.91 -10.97
N LEU A 235 -9.37 34.50 -11.22
CA LEU A 235 -8.68 33.48 -10.42
C LEU A 235 -8.42 33.94 -8.97
N THR A 236 -8.17 35.24 -8.76
CA THR A 236 -7.98 35.82 -7.43
C THR A 236 -9.29 36.02 -6.65
N GLU A 237 -10.42 36.27 -7.32
CA GLU A 237 -11.73 36.36 -6.65
C GLU A 237 -12.29 34.98 -6.22
N LEU A 238 -11.88 33.90 -6.88
CA LEU A 238 -12.36 32.53 -6.62
C LEU A 238 -11.63 31.83 -5.45
N ILE A 239 -10.50 32.37 -4.99
CA ILE A 239 -9.73 31.84 -3.86
C ILE A 239 -10.02 32.74 -2.65
N PRO A 240 -10.87 32.32 -1.69
CA PRO A 240 -11.19 33.12 -0.49
C PRO A 240 -9.99 33.29 0.46
#